data_AF-A0A925MYQ9-F1
#
_entry.id   AF-A0A925MYQ9-F1
#
_cell.length_a   1.000
_cell.length_b   1.000
_cell.length_c   1.000
_cell.angle_alpha   90.00
_cell.angle_beta   90.00
_cell.angle_gamma   90.00
#
_symmetry.space_group_name_H-M   'P 1'
#
loop_
_entity.id
_entity.type
_entity.pdbx_description
1 polymer ?
#
loop_
_entity_poly.entity_id
_entity_poly.type
_entity_poly.pdbx_seq_one_letter_code
_entity_poly.pdbx_strand_id
1 'polypeptide(L)' 'MVRRVALEIDAIGGRERDIVRYHYQEGLDFTQIGLLMNLTKGRISQLHRTTLALLRKRLRQAGALSLTG' A
#
# COMPACT_ATOMS: atom_id res chain seq x y z
N MET A 1 -5.35 4.49 16.25
CA MET A 1 -5.14 5.14 14.94
C MET A 1 -4.59 4.18 13.87
N VAL A 2 -3.57 3.34 14.18
CA VAL A 2 -2.95 2.37 13.24
C VAL A 2 -3.92 1.30 12.68
N ARG A 3 -4.94 0.89 13.45
CA ARG A 3 -5.86 -0.21 13.12
C ARG A 3 -6.77 0.06 11.90
N ARG A 4 -7.02 1.33 11.55
CA ARG A 4 -7.91 1.69 10.43
C ARG A 4 -7.18 1.69 9.07
N VAL A 5 -5.88 1.95 9.07
CA VAL A 5 -5.04 1.82 7.87
C VAL A 5 -4.94 0.36 7.43
N ALA A 6 -4.82 -0.59 8.37
CA ALA A 6 -4.78 -2.01 8.08
C ALA A 6 -6.07 -2.52 7.41
N LEU A 7 -7.25 -2.09 7.89
CA LEU A 7 -8.54 -2.46 7.28
C LEU A 7 -8.68 -1.91 5.86
N GLU A 8 -8.22 -0.69 5.61
CA GLU A 8 -8.24 -0.09 4.28
C GLU A 8 -7.25 -0.76 3.32
N ILE A 9 -6.09 -1.22 3.82
CA ILE A 9 -5.13 -2.04 3.05
C ILE A 9 -5.77 -3.39 2.69
N ASP A 10 -6.45 -4.04 3.63
CA ASP A 10 -7.18 -5.25 3.35
C ASP A 10 -8.36 -5.00 2.38
N ALA A 11 -8.88 -3.79 2.25
CA ALA A 11 -9.89 -3.50 1.22
C ALA A 11 -9.29 -3.31 -0.19
N ILE A 12 -7.97 -3.15 -0.36
CA ILE A 12 -7.35 -2.84 -1.66
C ILE A 12 -7.41 -4.04 -2.61
N GLY A 13 -7.32 -5.27 -2.08
CA GLY A 13 -7.37 -6.49 -2.88
C GLY A 13 -6.22 -6.64 -3.88
N GLY A 14 -5.91 -7.87 -4.27
CA GLY A 14 -4.91 -8.14 -5.32
C GLY A 14 -3.46 -7.83 -4.95
N ARG A 15 -2.62 -7.72 -5.98
CA ARG A 15 -1.15 -7.61 -5.87
C ARG A 15 -0.70 -6.33 -5.17
N GLU A 16 -1.50 -5.28 -5.24
CA GLU A 16 -1.27 -4.01 -4.57
C GLU A 16 -1.29 -4.14 -3.04
N ARG A 17 -2.16 -5.00 -2.48
CA ARG A 17 -2.19 -5.29 -1.05
C ARG A 17 -0.88 -5.96 -0.61
N ASP A 18 -0.42 -6.93 -1.39
CA ASP A 18 0.78 -7.70 -1.08
C ASP A 18 2.02 -6.80 -1.05
N ILE A 19 2.14 -5.87 -2.01
CA ILE A 19 3.26 -4.92 -2.05
C ILE A 19 3.31 -4.06 -0.79
N VAL A 20 2.16 -3.53 -0.34
CA VAL A 20 2.09 -2.70 0.87
C VAL A 20 2.36 -3.52 2.13
N ARG A 21 1.85 -4.76 2.20
CA ARG A 21 2.12 -5.70 3.28
C ARG A 21 3.61 -6.03 3.38
N TYR A 22 4.22 -6.47 2.28
CA TYR A 22 5.65 -6.78 2.25
C TYR A 22 6.52 -5.58 2.61
N HIS A 23 6.16 -4.39 2.13
CA HIS A 23 6.97 -3.20 2.38
C HIS A 23 6.85 -2.68 3.83
N TYR A 24 5.65 -2.59 4.38
CA TYR A 24 5.41 -1.95 5.68
C TYR A 24 5.29 -2.90 6.86
N GLN A 25 4.93 -4.17 6.63
CA GLN A 25 4.82 -5.18 7.69
C GLN A 25 6.07 -6.07 7.75
N GLU A 26 6.56 -6.51 6.59
CA GLU A 26 7.75 -7.38 6.51
C GLU A 26 9.06 -6.60 6.29
N GLY A 27 8.98 -5.28 6.06
CA GLY A 27 10.15 -4.41 5.90
C GLY A 27 10.97 -4.62 4.63
N LEU A 28 10.43 -5.31 3.63
CA LEU A 28 11.14 -5.62 2.38
C LEU A 28 11.29 -4.38 1.49
N ASP A 29 12.43 -4.30 0.82
CA ASP A 29 12.67 -3.27 -0.20
C ASP A 29 12.02 -3.64 -1.56
N PHE A 30 11.95 -2.67 -2.48
CA PHE A 30 11.32 -2.88 -3.79
C PHE A 30 12.05 -3.89 -4.69
N THR A 31 13.33 -4.15 -4.45
CA THR A 31 14.10 -5.15 -5.18
C THR A 31 13.72 -6.55 -4.70
N GLN A 32 13.68 -6.75 -3.38
CA GLN A 32 13.28 -8.00 -2.74
C GLN A 32 11.83 -8.37 -3.07
N ILE A 33 10.93 -7.39 -3.02
CA ILE A 33 9.52 -7.57 -3.42
C ILE A 33 9.43 -7.92 -4.90
N GLY A 34 10.23 -7.28 -5.75
CA GLY A 34 10.30 -7.59 -7.18
C GLY A 34 10.66 -9.05 -7.43
N LEU A 35 11.68 -9.56 -6.75
CA LEU A 35 12.09 -10.96 -6.84
C LEU A 35 10.95 -11.91 -6.39
N LEU A 36 10.31 -11.65 -5.25
CA LEU A 36 9.21 -12.46 -4.73
C LEU A 36 7.99 -12.50 -5.66
N MET A 37 7.69 -11.38 -6.32
CA MET A 37 6.52 -11.25 -7.19
C MET A 37 6.82 -11.52 -8.67
N ASN A 38 8.06 -11.87 -9.02
CA ASN A 38 8.55 -11.99 -10.38
C ASN A 38 8.29 -10.72 -11.23
N LEU A 39 8.61 -9.56 -10.66
CA LEU A 39 8.44 -8.24 -11.25
C LEU A 39 9.72 -7.42 -11.10
N THR A 40 9.90 -6.42 -11.97
CA THR A 40 11.03 -5.48 -11.84
C THR A 40 10.80 -4.50 -10.69
N LYS A 41 11.89 -3.99 -10.08
CA LYS A 41 11.84 -2.89 -9.10
C LYS A 41 11.03 -1.70 -9.60
N GLY A 42 11.17 -1.35 -10.88
CA GLY A 42 10.43 -0.25 -11.51
C GLY A 42 8.92 -0.49 -11.50
N ARG A 43 8.50 -1.73 -11.80
CA ARG A 43 7.09 -2.11 -11.74
C ARG A 43 6.54 -2.09 -10.32
N ILE A 44 7.30 -2.57 -9.33
CA ILE A 44 6.92 -2.48 -7.92
C ILE A 44 6.75 -1.01 -7.48
N SER A 45 7.68 -0.14 -7.85
CA SER A 45 7.60 1.29 -7.54
C SER A 45 6.37 1.96 -8.14
N GLN A 46 5.99 1.59 -9.37
CA GLN A 46 4.78 2.11 -10.01
C GLN A 46 3.51 1.63 -9.30
N LEU A 47 3.42 0.33 -9.02
CA LEU A 47 2.27 -0.25 -8.32
C LEU A 47 2.12 0.38 -6.92
N HIS A 48 3.21 0.47 -6.15
CA HIS A 48 3.22 1.10 -4.84
C HIS A 48 2.68 2.54 -4.86
N ARG A 49 3.10 3.36 -5.83
CA ARG A 49 2.57 4.73 -6.00
C ARG A 49 1.07 4.74 -6.26
N THR A 50 0.59 3.89 -7.16
CA THR A 50 -0.85 3.77 -7.48
C THR A 50 -1.64 3.34 -6.25
N THR A 51 -1.13 2.36 -5.50
CA THR A 51 -1.76 1.87 -4.27
C THR A 51 -1.86 2.96 -3.20
N LEU A 52 -0.80 3.73 -2.98
CA LEU A 52 -0.82 4.85 -2.02
C LEU A 52 -1.80 5.96 -2.44
N ALA A 53 -1.92 6.24 -3.74
CA ALA A 53 -2.90 7.20 -4.23
C ALA A 53 -4.34 6.74 -3.96
N LEU A 54 -4.63 5.45 -4.21
CA LEU A 54 -5.93 4.85 -3.91
C LEU A 54 -6.22 4.87 -2.40
N LEU A 55 -5.24 4.48 -1.57
CA LEU A 55 -5.38 4.48 -0.12
C LEU A 55 -5.67 5.88 0.42
N ARG A 56 -4.96 6.92 -0.05
CA ARG A 56 -5.23 8.32 0.32
C ARG A 56 -6.64 8.75 -0.08
N LYS A 57 -7.11 8.39 -1.27
CA LYS A 57 -8.47 8.70 -1.74
C LYS A 57 -9.52 8.05 -0.84
N ARG A 58 -9.34 6.77 -0.48
CA ARG A 58 -10.24 6.03 0.42
C ARG A 58 -10.26 6.61 1.83
N LEU A 59 -9.09 6.91 2.40
CA LEU A 59 -9.01 7.52 3.74
C LEU A 59 -9.70 8.89 3.80
N ARG A 60 -9.63 9.69 2.72
CA ARG A 60 -10.40 10.94 2.60
C ARG A 60 -11.90 10.68 2.55
N GLN A 61 -12.34 9.72 1.75
CA GLN A 61 -13.77 9.36 1.62
C GLN A 61 -14.35 8.76 2.90
N ALA A 62 -13.56 8.00 3.65
CA ALA A 62 -13.95 7.38 4.92
C ALA A 62 -14.00 8.38 6.10
N GLY A 63 -13.78 9.68 5.87
CA GLY A 63 -13.71 10.71 6.92
C GLY A 63 -12.52 10.56 7.88
N ALA A 64 -11.59 9.64 7.59
CA ALA A 64 -10.43 9.36 8.43
C ALA A 64 -9.32 10.40 8.29
N LEU A 65 -9.36 11.22 7.22
CA LEU A 65 -8.46 12.34 6.98
C LEU A 65 -9.12 13.71 7.26
N SER A 66 -9.93 13.79 8.32
CA SER A 66 -10.34 15.05 8.95
C SER A 66 -9.63 15.23 10.29
N LEU A 67 -8.31 15.02 10.30
CA LEU A 67 -7.43 15.42 11.39
C LEU A 67 -6.40 16.40 10.82
N THR A 68 -6.81 17.67 10.89
CA THR A 68 -6.03 18.89 11.09
C THR A 68 -4.83 19.18 10.19
N GLY A 69 -4.94 20.34 9.51
CA GLY A 69 -3.89 21.02 8.76
C GLY A 69 -4.54 21.95 7.74
#